data_AF-A0A7J2H7F3-F1
#
_entry.id   AF-A0A7J2H7F3-F1
#
_cell.length_a   1.000
_cell.length_b   1.000
_cell.length_c   1.000
_cell.angle_alpha   90.00
_cell.angle_beta   90.00
_cell.angle_gamma   90.00
#
_symmetry.space_group_name_H-M   'P 1'
#
loop_
_entity.id
_entity.type
_entity.pdbx_description
1 polymer ?
#
loop_
_entity_poly.entity_id
_entity_poly.type
_entity_poly.pdbx_seq_one_letter_code
_entity_poly.pdbx_strand_id
1 'polypeptide(L)'
;NLEFLRTILEERLLVRRVNVRQVLVLPHTPMWHVGARIMARHKKYFRAFKRRVREEFDKPMLARVVPKGTILRALYVEAHEGKYSLARQVGSYPLLVYVTESMRIGEKLDVVVVEHGYRSVKSIPYPLNANTASRESLSYVPGLSRGCVLEILKSRPFESIEELANLVEEDVLKYLQV
;
A
#
# COMPACT_ATOMS: atom_id res chain seq x y z
N ASN A 1 -17.37 -20.40 -0.46
CA ASN A 1 -16.21 -19.55 -0.80
C ASN A 1 -16.09 -18.29 0.05
N LEU A 2 -17.07 -17.38 0.07
CA LEU A 2 -16.93 -16.17 0.89
C LEU A 2 -17.00 -16.48 2.39
N GLU A 3 -17.86 -17.41 2.80
CA GLU A 3 -17.92 -17.92 4.18
C GLU A 3 -16.56 -18.45 4.65
N PHE A 4 -15.90 -19.29 3.85
CA PHE A 4 -14.56 -19.76 4.13
C PHE A 4 -13.54 -18.64 4.35
N LEU A 5 -13.58 -17.58 3.52
CA LEU A 5 -12.71 -16.41 3.71
C LEU A 5 -13.03 -15.67 5.02
N ARG A 6 -14.29 -15.65 5.46
CA ARG A 6 -14.68 -15.08 6.75
C ARG A 6 -14.15 -15.94 7.90
N THR A 7 -14.25 -17.26 7.81
CA THR A 7 -13.68 -18.19 8.79
C THR A 7 -12.18 -17.95 8.98
N ILE A 8 -11.41 -17.76 7.90
CA ILE A 8 -9.98 -17.41 7.99
C ILE A 8 -9.75 -16.13 8.81
N LEU A 9 -10.59 -15.11 8.63
CA LEU A 9 -10.48 -13.86 9.39
C LEU A 9 -10.87 -14.05 10.86
N GLU A 10 -11.89 -14.86 11.13
CA GLU A 10 -12.38 -15.19 12.49
C GLU A 10 -11.33 -15.98 13.27
N GLU A 11 -10.69 -16.96 12.63
CA GLU A 11 -9.61 -17.78 13.18
C GLU A 11 -8.27 -17.03 13.29
N ARG A 12 -8.22 -15.75 12.91
CA ARG A 12 -7.02 -14.89 12.96
C ARG A 12 -5.85 -15.43 12.15
N LEU A 13 -6.11 -16.24 11.13
CA LEU A 13 -5.09 -16.72 10.20
C LEU A 13 -4.64 -15.59 9.27
N LEU A 14 -3.37 -15.62 8.87
CA LEU A 14 -2.81 -14.64 7.95
C LEU A 14 -2.68 -15.23 6.55
N VAL A 15 -3.28 -14.55 5.58
CA VAL A 15 -3.21 -14.92 4.16
C VAL A 15 -2.64 -13.77 3.37
N ARG A 16 -1.52 -14.00 2.68
CA ARG A 16 -0.86 -12.95 1.91
C ARG A 16 -1.68 -12.49 0.69
N ARG A 17 -2.34 -13.42 -0.01
CA ARG A 17 -3.07 -13.12 -1.26
C ARG A 17 -4.09 -14.20 -1.59
N VAL A 18 -5.26 -13.78 -2.07
CA VAL A 18 -6.26 -14.66 -2.70
C VAL A 18 -6.37 -14.34 -4.20
N ASN A 19 -6.47 -15.39 -5.03
CA ASN A 19 -6.64 -15.26 -6.47
C ASN A 19 -8.06 -15.67 -6.89
N VAL A 20 -8.84 -14.69 -7.34
CA VAL A 20 -10.16 -14.90 -7.94
C VAL A 20 -10.00 -14.88 -9.46
N ARG A 21 -10.12 -16.04 -10.11
CA ARG A 21 -9.94 -16.23 -11.56
C ARG A 21 -11.24 -16.68 -12.23
N GLN A 22 -11.36 -16.39 -13.52
CA GLN A 22 -12.34 -17.05 -14.38
C GLN A 22 -11.64 -18.19 -15.12
N VAL A 23 -12.40 -19.21 -15.49
CA VAL A 23 -11.89 -20.32 -16.31
C VAL A 23 -11.35 -19.76 -17.63
N LEU A 24 -10.21 -20.28 -18.10
CA LEU A 24 -9.68 -19.92 -19.40
C LEU A 24 -10.15 -20.95 -20.43
N VAL A 25 -10.61 -20.48 -21.58
CA VAL A 25 -11.02 -21.33 -22.69
C VAL A 25 -9.82 -21.45 -23.63
N LEU A 26 -9.10 -22.57 -23.56
CA LEU A 26 -7.89 -22.83 -24.34
C LEU A 26 -8.19 -23.76 -25.52
N PRO A 27 -7.61 -23.54 -26.71
CA PRO A 27 -7.73 -24.44 -27.85
C PRO A 27 -7.42 -25.89 -27.49
N HIS A 28 -8.16 -26.82 -28.08
CA HIS A 28 -7.99 -28.28 -27.90
C HIS A 28 -8.24 -28.82 -26.47
N THR A 29 -8.79 -28.01 -25.56
CA THR A 29 -9.25 -28.49 -24.24
C THR A 29 -10.74 -28.83 -24.27
N PRO A 30 -11.27 -29.68 -23.37
CA PRO A 30 -12.71 -29.90 -23.27
C PRO A 30 -13.51 -28.60 -23.10
N MET A 31 -12.92 -27.61 -22.43
CA MET A 31 -13.52 -26.29 -22.23
C MET A 31 -13.64 -25.49 -23.53
N TRP A 32 -12.81 -25.77 -24.55
CA TRP A 32 -12.90 -25.18 -25.89
C TRP A 32 -14.27 -25.40 -26.52
N HIS A 33 -14.79 -26.63 -26.43
CA HIS A 33 -16.08 -27.00 -27.00
C HIS A 33 -17.26 -26.34 -26.27
N VAL A 34 -17.11 -26.06 -24.97
CA VAL A 34 -18.11 -25.33 -24.19
C VAL A 34 -18.07 -23.82 -24.50
N GLY A 35 -16.88 -23.27 -24.72
CA GLY A 35 -16.68 -21.87 -25.04
C GLY A 35 -16.89 -20.91 -23.87
N ALA A 36 -16.89 -19.60 -24.16
CA ALA A 36 -16.95 -18.55 -23.14
C ALA A 36 -18.38 -18.10 -22.75
N ARG A 37 -19.42 -18.71 -23.33
CA ARG A 37 -20.82 -18.27 -23.20
C ARG A 37 -21.29 -18.21 -21.75
N ILE A 38 -20.97 -19.23 -20.95
CA ILE A 38 -21.34 -19.31 -19.53
C ILE A 38 -20.67 -18.20 -18.72
N MET A 39 -19.38 -17.95 -18.98
CA MET A 39 -18.64 -16.87 -18.32
C MET A 39 -19.17 -15.50 -18.69
N ALA A 40 -19.49 -15.27 -19.97
CA ALA A 40 -20.05 -14.02 -20.45
C ALA A 40 -21.38 -13.73 -19.75
N ARG A 41 -22.28 -14.72 -19.69
CA ARG A 41 -23.59 -14.62 -19.00
C ARG A 41 -23.45 -14.28 -17.51
N HIS A 42 -22.46 -14.86 -16.83
CA HIS A 42 -22.28 -14.70 -15.38
C HIS A 42 -21.24 -13.65 -14.98
N LYS A 43 -20.75 -12.83 -15.92
CA LYS A 43 -19.73 -11.80 -15.68
C LYS A 43 -20.11 -10.82 -14.56
N LYS A 44 -21.40 -10.50 -14.41
CA LYS A 44 -21.91 -9.64 -13.32
C LYS A 44 -21.68 -10.24 -11.94
N TYR A 45 -21.93 -11.53 -11.77
CA TYR A 45 -21.75 -12.24 -10.49
C TYR A 45 -20.26 -12.36 -10.15
N PHE A 46 -19.42 -12.64 -11.15
CA PHE A 46 -17.97 -12.65 -10.95
C PHE A 46 -17.45 -11.29 -10.46
N ARG A 47 -17.88 -10.19 -11.11
CA ARG A 47 -17.47 -8.84 -10.70
C ARG A 47 -17.94 -8.52 -9.28
N ALA A 48 -19.20 -8.84 -8.95
CA ALA A 48 -19.74 -8.65 -7.61
C ALA A 48 -18.96 -9.46 -6.56
N PHE A 49 -18.72 -10.75 -6.81
CA PHE A 49 -17.93 -11.61 -5.94
C PHE A 49 -16.51 -11.09 -5.75
N LYS A 50 -15.81 -10.74 -6.83
CA LYS A 50 -14.44 -10.19 -6.79
C LYS A 50 -14.36 -8.89 -6.01
N ARG A 51 -15.38 -8.02 -6.11
CA ARG A 51 -15.45 -6.79 -5.32
C ARG A 51 -15.63 -7.09 -3.84
N ARG A 52 -16.59 -7.96 -3.49
CA ARG A 52 -16.81 -8.41 -2.10
C ARG A 52 -15.57 -9.02 -1.48
N VAL A 53 -14.86 -9.90 -2.19
CA VAL A 53 -13.59 -10.46 -1.69
C VAL A 53 -12.56 -9.36 -1.42
N ARG A 54 -12.45 -8.34 -2.28
CA ARG A 54 -11.48 -7.26 -2.08
C ARG A 54 -11.79 -6.38 -0.89
N GLU A 55 -13.06 -6.04 -0.71
CA GLU A 55 -13.54 -5.15 0.34
C GLU A 55 -13.63 -5.87 1.69
N GLU A 56 -14.24 -7.05 1.72
CA GLU A 56 -14.52 -7.81 2.94
C GLU A 56 -13.32 -8.67 3.40
N PHE A 57 -12.39 -9.03 2.51
CA PHE A 57 -11.25 -9.90 2.85
C PHE A 57 -9.87 -9.31 2.53
N ASP A 58 -9.57 -8.97 1.26
CA ASP A 58 -8.21 -8.59 0.88
C ASP A 58 -7.71 -7.36 1.65
N LYS A 59 -8.53 -6.28 1.72
CA LYS A 59 -8.17 -5.04 2.44
C LYS A 59 -7.96 -5.26 3.96
N PRO A 60 -8.91 -5.85 4.72
CA PRO A 60 -8.69 -6.09 6.15
C PRO A 60 -7.58 -7.10 6.41
N MET A 61 -7.42 -8.13 5.56
CA MET A 61 -6.32 -9.08 5.68
C MET A 61 -4.97 -8.40 5.47
N LEU A 62 -4.84 -7.53 4.46
CA LEU A 62 -3.60 -6.80 4.20
C LEU A 62 -3.20 -5.89 5.36
N ALA A 63 -4.19 -5.23 6.00
CA ALA A 63 -3.97 -4.43 7.19
C ALA A 63 -3.49 -5.25 8.40
N ARG A 64 -3.81 -6.55 8.47
CA ARG A 64 -3.26 -7.47 9.49
C ARG A 64 -1.86 -7.96 9.13
N VAL A 65 -1.63 -8.28 7.85
CA VAL A 65 -0.33 -8.80 7.38
C VAL A 65 0.77 -7.74 7.48
N VAL A 66 0.46 -6.50 7.12
CA VAL A 66 1.39 -5.37 7.25
C VAL A 66 0.66 -4.18 7.85
N PRO A 67 0.62 -4.04 9.19
CA PRO A 67 -0.09 -2.95 9.85
C PRO A 67 0.42 -1.56 9.46
N LYS A 68 -0.42 -0.53 9.66
CA LYS A 68 0.03 0.87 9.55
C LYS A 68 1.17 1.14 10.54
N GLY A 69 2.13 1.96 10.13
CA GLY A 69 3.36 2.21 10.89
C GLY A 69 4.45 1.15 10.69
N THR A 70 4.19 0.06 9.97
CA THR A 70 5.24 -0.92 9.63
C THR A 70 6.27 -0.27 8.72
N ILE A 71 7.55 -0.37 9.11
CA ILE A 71 8.69 0.05 8.28
C ILE A 71 9.06 -1.12 7.37
N LEU A 72 8.85 -0.95 6.07
CA LEU A 72 9.35 -1.87 5.05
C LEU A 72 10.74 -1.38 4.64
N ARG A 73 11.74 -2.26 4.75
CA ARG A 73 13.13 -1.93 4.47
C ARG A 73 13.60 -2.49 3.14
N ALA A 74 14.59 -1.85 2.53
CA ALA A 74 15.29 -2.30 1.35
C ALA A 74 14.38 -2.55 0.13
N LEU A 75 13.47 -1.60 -0.14
CA LEU A 75 12.67 -1.63 -1.36
C LEU A 75 13.48 -1.05 -2.51
N TYR A 76 13.23 -1.54 -3.72
CA TYR A 76 13.73 -0.94 -4.95
C TYR A 76 12.59 -0.26 -5.69
N VAL A 77 12.84 0.97 -6.15
CA VAL A 77 11.90 1.68 -7.03
C VAL A 77 11.96 1.07 -8.42
N GLU A 78 10.84 0.55 -8.90
CA GLU A 78 10.75 -0.15 -10.18
C GLU A 78 10.13 0.70 -11.29
N ALA A 79 9.20 1.61 -10.94
CA ALA A 79 8.43 2.39 -11.90
C ALA A 79 7.78 3.62 -11.25
N HIS A 80 7.15 4.45 -12.08
CA HIS A 80 6.30 5.56 -11.65
C HIS A 80 4.87 5.37 -12.15
N GLU A 81 3.89 5.74 -11.35
CA GLU A 81 2.47 5.78 -11.73
C GLU A 81 1.86 7.12 -11.28
N GLY A 82 1.70 8.04 -12.24
CA GLY A 82 1.31 9.42 -11.93
C GLY A 82 2.37 10.10 -11.07
N LYS A 83 1.97 10.57 -9.88
CA LYS A 83 2.86 11.21 -8.89
C LYS A 83 3.53 10.23 -7.93
N TYR A 84 3.20 8.94 -8.00
CA TYR A 84 3.69 7.93 -7.06
C TYR A 84 4.86 7.16 -7.63
N SER A 85 5.81 6.80 -6.76
CA SER A 85 6.85 5.83 -7.09
C SER A 85 6.43 4.43 -6.66
N LEU A 86 6.55 3.47 -7.56
CA LEU A 86 6.22 2.07 -7.31
C LEU A 86 7.48 1.35 -6.86
N ALA A 87 7.44 0.78 -5.66
CA ALA A 87 8.57 0.07 -5.08
C ALA A 87 8.18 -1.32 -4.55
N ARG A 88 9.14 -2.24 -4.50
CA ARG A 88 8.98 -3.58 -3.93
C ARG A 88 10.25 -4.04 -3.23
N GLN A 89 10.07 -4.89 -2.22
CA GLN A 89 11.19 -5.67 -1.67
C GLN A 89 11.55 -6.82 -2.61
N VAL A 90 12.78 -7.32 -2.50
CA VAL A 90 13.17 -8.58 -3.14
C VAL A 90 12.45 -9.74 -2.46
N GLY A 91 11.81 -10.62 -3.24
CA GLY A 91 11.14 -11.81 -2.72
C GLY A 91 10.21 -12.46 -3.74
N SER A 92 9.64 -13.63 -3.38
CA SER A 92 8.73 -14.37 -4.28
C SER A 92 7.34 -13.73 -4.41
N TYR A 93 6.84 -13.08 -3.34
CA TYR A 93 5.52 -12.42 -3.32
C TYR A 93 5.55 -11.03 -2.66
N PRO A 94 6.42 -10.11 -3.12
CA PRO A 94 6.60 -8.82 -2.48
C PRO A 94 5.34 -7.97 -2.62
N LEU A 95 5.19 -7.02 -1.71
CA LEU A 95 4.13 -6.03 -1.77
C LEU A 95 4.46 -4.98 -2.82
N LEU A 96 3.47 -4.64 -3.63
CA LEU A 96 3.52 -3.40 -4.40
C LEU A 96 3.30 -2.24 -3.42
N VAL A 97 4.24 -1.31 -3.39
CA VAL A 97 4.22 -0.16 -2.50
C VAL A 97 4.17 1.11 -3.33
N TYR A 98 3.19 1.95 -3.04
CA TYR A 98 3.02 3.29 -3.61
C TYR A 98 3.65 4.31 -2.68
N VAL A 99 4.81 4.83 -3.07
CA VAL A 99 5.53 5.89 -2.35
C VAL A 99 5.01 7.24 -2.84
N THR A 100 4.62 8.12 -1.92
CA THR A 100 4.03 9.44 -2.23
C THR A 100 5.02 10.45 -2.82
N GLU A 101 6.32 10.20 -2.68
CA GLU A 101 7.38 11.04 -3.25
C GLU A 101 7.89 10.49 -4.59
N SER A 102 8.42 11.38 -5.41
CA SER A 102 9.09 11.04 -6.67
C SER A 102 10.52 10.59 -6.38
N MET A 103 10.76 9.29 -6.47
CA MET A 103 12.04 8.64 -6.17
C MET A 103 12.68 8.19 -7.47
N ARG A 104 14.00 8.07 -7.51
CA ARG A 104 14.69 7.65 -8.74
C ARG A 104 14.47 6.15 -8.99
N ILE A 105 14.19 5.74 -10.22
CA ILE A 105 14.10 4.32 -10.58
C ILE A 105 15.46 3.63 -10.30
N GLY A 106 15.40 2.45 -9.69
CA GLY A 106 16.57 1.68 -9.25
C GLY A 106 17.12 2.09 -7.88
N GLU A 107 16.62 3.18 -7.31
CA GLU A 107 16.98 3.61 -5.97
C GLU A 107 16.47 2.62 -4.92
N LYS A 108 17.27 2.44 -3.87
CA LYS A 108 16.92 1.64 -2.71
C LYS A 108 16.45 2.57 -1.59
N LEU A 109 15.28 2.29 -1.02
CA LEU A 109 14.72 3.10 0.06
C LEU A 109 13.99 2.25 1.10
N ASP A 110 13.85 2.85 2.28
CA ASP A 110 12.97 2.37 3.34
C ASP A 110 11.71 3.24 3.36
N VAL A 111 10.58 2.65 3.75
CA VAL A 111 9.28 3.33 3.74
C VAL A 111 8.44 2.92 4.93
N VAL A 112 7.53 3.79 5.38
CA VAL A 112 6.53 3.46 6.39
C VAL A 112 5.15 3.34 5.77
N VAL A 113 4.43 2.27 6.11
CA VAL A 113 3.08 2.01 5.62
C VAL A 113 2.06 2.94 6.29
N VAL A 114 1.31 3.70 5.50
CA VAL A 114 0.33 4.68 5.98
C VAL A 114 -1.12 4.31 5.64
N GLU A 115 -1.33 3.61 4.52
CA GLU A 115 -2.65 3.13 4.10
C GLU A 115 -2.60 1.82 3.30
N HIS A 116 -3.76 1.18 3.19
CA HIS A 116 -3.94 -0.11 2.51
C HIS A 116 -4.91 0.02 1.34
N GLY A 117 -4.43 -0.39 0.16
CA GLY A 117 -5.29 -0.72 -0.98
C GLY A 117 -5.78 -2.17 -0.89
N TYR A 118 -6.26 -2.72 -2.00
CA TYR A 118 -6.67 -4.13 -2.05
C TYR A 118 -5.50 -5.11 -2.12
N ARG A 119 -4.39 -4.73 -2.74
CA ARG A 119 -3.22 -5.61 -2.95
C ARG A 119 -1.88 -4.90 -2.84
N SER A 120 -1.94 -3.61 -2.56
CA SER A 120 -0.82 -2.71 -2.44
C SER A 120 -1.00 -1.90 -1.16
N VAL A 121 0.10 -1.31 -0.71
CA VAL A 121 0.10 -0.37 0.39
C VAL A 121 0.56 0.99 -0.12
N LYS A 122 0.06 2.05 0.50
CA LYS A 122 0.59 3.40 0.33
C LYS A 122 1.58 3.66 1.46
N SER A 123 2.67 4.33 1.13
CA SER A 123 3.75 4.64 2.06
C SER A 123 4.35 6.00 1.81
N ILE A 124 5.07 6.50 2.81
CA ILE A 124 5.97 7.64 2.70
C ILE A 124 7.42 7.14 2.91
N PRO A 125 8.44 7.81 2.34
CA PRO A 125 9.84 7.52 2.65
C PRO A 125 10.11 7.52 4.16
N TYR A 126 11.02 6.65 4.60
CA TYR A 126 11.43 6.56 5.99
C TYR A 126 12.96 6.64 6.12
N PRO A 127 13.50 7.64 6.84
CA PRO A 127 12.81 8.83 7.34
C PRO A 127 12.41 9.81 6.21
N LEU A 128 11.33 10.56 6.43
CA LEU A 128 10.84 11.57 5.50
C LEU A 128 11.53 12.91 5.74
N ASN A 129 12.14 13.50 4.71
CA ASN A 129 12.79 14.81 4.86
C ASN A 129 11.75 15.94 5.00
N ALA A 130 11.72 16.59 6.16
CA ALA A 130 10.77 17.62 6.53
C ALA A 130 10.91 18.90 5.70
N ASN A 131 12.10 19.18 5.15
CA ASN A 131 12.37 20.34 4.30
C ASN A 131 11.85 20.17 2.87
N THR A 132 11.99 18.97 2.31
CA THR A 132 11.68 18.70 0.89
C THR A 132 10.36 17.99 0.66
N ALA A 133 9.82 17.29 1.66
CA ALA A 133 8.61 16.50 1.51
C ALA A 133 7.41 17.32 1.03
N SER A 134 6.58 16.69 0.19
CA SER A 134 5.32 17.28 -0.23
C SER A 134 4.34 17.43 0.96
N ARG A 135 3.39 18.37 0.83
CA ARG A 135 2.27 18.52 1.79
C ARG A 135 1.49 17.23 1.98
N GLU A 136 1.33 16.46 0.91
CA GLU A 136 0.64 15.17 0.96
C GLU A 136 1.41 14.15 1.79
N SER A 137 2.73 13.99 1.57
CA SER A 137 3.55 13.06 2.37
C SER A 137 3.54 13.44 3.84
N LEU A 138 3.70 14.73 4.18
CA LEU A 138 3.57 15.20 5.56
C LEU A 138 2.19 14.85 6.15
N SER A 139 1.10 14.99 5.39
CA SER A 139 -0.24 14.68 5.89
C SER A 139 -0.48 13.20 6.20
N TYR A 140 0.39 12.31 5.70
CA TYR A 140 0.35 10.89 6.03
C TYR A 140 1.29 10.49 7.18
N VAL A 141 2.13 11.39 7.68
CA VAL A 141 3.02 11.10 8.82
C VAL A 141 2.17 10.74 10.03
N PRO A 142 2.33 9.54 10.63
CA PRO A 142 1.57 9.15 11.80
C PRO A 142 1.78 10.14 12.96
N GLY A 143 0.68 10.61 13.57
CA GLY A 143 0.71 11.57 14.67
C GLY A 143 0.78 13.05 14.26
N LEU A 144 1.02 13.36 12.98
CA LEU A 144 1.10 14.75 12.54
C LEU A 144 -0.28 15.36 12.29
N SER A 145 -0.61 16.43 13.01
CA SER A 145 -1.87 17.16 12.80
C SER A 145 -1.82 18.04 11.55
N ARG A 146 -3.00 18.39 11.00
CA ARG A 146 -3.08 19.34 9.87
C ARG A 146 -2.48 20.70 10.19
N GLY A 147 -2.57 21.15 11.44
CA GLY A 147 -1.96 22.40 11.90
C GLY A 147 -0.44 22.30 11.86
N CYS A 148 0.12 21.24 12.43
CA CYS A 148 1.57 20.98 12.41
C CYS A 148 2.12 20.90 10.98
N VAL A 149 1.40 20.25 10.04
CA VAL A 149 1.80 20.24 8.62
C VAL A 149 1.97 21.66 8.07
N LEU A 150 1.04 22.56 8.37
CA LEU A 150 1.09 23.94 7.88
C LEU A 150 2.23 24.73 8.52
N GLU A 151 2.46 24.55 9.83
CA GLU A 151 3.57 25.20 10.51
C GLU A 151 4.92 24.70 9.99
N ILE A 152 5.09 23.38 9.80
CA ILE A 152 6.29 22.82 9.15
C ILE A 152 6.51 23.47 7.79
N LEU A 153 5.47 23.58 6.95
CA LEU A 153 5.60 24.19 5.62
C LEU A 153 6.00 25.66 5.66
N LYS A 154 5.59 26.42 6.69
CA LYS A 154 5.93 27.84 6.86
C LYS A 154 7.34 28.04 7.43
N SER A 155 7.75 27.17 8.36
CA SER A 155 9.01 27.28 9.10
C SER A 155 10.21 26.67 8.37
N ARG A 156 10.01 26.08 7.18
CA ARG A 156 11.11 25.60 6.33
C ARG A 156 12.04 26.77 5.90
N PRO A 157 13.35 26.52 5.77
CA PRO A 157 14.04 25.27 6.09
C PRO A 157 14.41 25.18 7.57
N PHE A 158 14.41 23.96 8.11
CA PHE A 158 15.00 23.64 9.40
C PHE A 158 16.49 23.35 9.22
N GLU A 159 17.32 23.83 10.15
CA GLU A 159 18.77 23.55 10.14
C GLU A 159 19.12 22.27 10.93
N SER A 160 18.30 21.90 11.89
CA SER A 160 18.53 20.72 12.74
C SER A 160 17.23 20.04 13.18
N ILE A 161 17.34 18.80 13.63
CA ILE A 161 16.18 18.02 14.10
C ILE A 161 15.59 18.61 15.38
N GLU A 162 16.40 19.28 16.20
CA GLU A 162 15.99 19.98 17.43
C GLU A 162 15.08 21.16 17.13
N GLU A 163 15.33 21.88 16.03
CA GLU A 163 14.45 22.97 15.60
C GLU A 163 13.06 22.44 15.23
N LEU A 164 13.02 21.32 14.50
CA LEU A 164 11.78 20.62 14.15
C LEU A 164 11.07 20.06 15.38
N ALA A 165 11.83 19.55 16.38
CA ALA A 165 11.29 18.99 17.62
C ALA A 165 10.48 19.99 18.44
N ASN A 166 10.71 21.30 18.28
CA ASN A 166 9.89 22.33 18.94
C ASN A 166 8.46 22.42 18.37
N LEU A 167 8.21 21.87 17.17
CA LEU A 167 6.93 21.97 16.46
C LEU A 167 6.10 20.68 16.47
N VAL A 168 6.71 19.55 16.80
CA VAL A 168 6.07 18.22 16.72
C VAL A 168 6.32 17.42 17.99
N GLU A 169 5.43 16.48 18.29
CA GLU A 169 5.62 15.54 19.39
C GLU A 169 6.82 14.61 19.12
N GLU A 170 7.51 14.19 20.19
CA GLU A 170 8.70 13.35 20.12
C GLU A 170 8.46 12.04 19.36
N ASP A 171 7.26 11.47 19.50
CA ASP A 171 6.85 10.25 18.82
C ASP A 171 6.76 10.37 17.29
N VAL A 172 6.60 11.59 16.77
CA VAL A 172 6.53 11.88 15.33
C VAL A 172 7.93 12.01 14.73
N LEU A 173 8.91 12.49 15.52
CA LEU A 173 10.28 12.73 15.06
C LEU A 173 10.95 11.48 14.50
N LYS A 174 10.59 10.29 14.98
CA LYS A 174 11.13 9.02 14.46
C LYS A 174 10.83 8.77 12.98
N TYR A 175 9.85 9.47 12.39
CA TYR A 175 9.48 9.38 10.98
C TYR A 175 10.09 10.49 10.12
N LEU A 176 10.71 11.50 10.73
CA LEU A 176 11.17 12.70 10.06
C LEU A 176 12.70 12.82 10.12
N GLN A 177 13.25 13.50 9.12
CA GLN A 177 14.63 13.97 9.09
C GLN A 177 14.65 15.40 8.53
N VAL A 178 15.77 16.10 8.66
CA VAL A 178 15.96 17.49 8.19
C VAL A 178 16.92 17.52 7.01
#